data_AF-A0ABD5RB85-F1
#
_entry.id   AF-A0ABD5RB85-F1
#
_cell.length_a   1.000
_cell.length_b   1.000
_cell.length_c   1.000
_cell.angle_alpha   90.00
_cell.angle_beta   90.00
_cell.angle_gamma   90.00
#
_symmetry.space_group_name_H-M   'P 1'
#
loop_
_entity.id
_entity.type
_entity.pdbx_description
1 polymer ?
#
loop_
_entity_poly.entity_id
_entity_poly.type
_entity_poly.pdbx_seq_one_letter_code
_entity_poly.pdbx_strand_id
1 'polypeptide(L)'
;MLAFLDGSCRARIDYETILSALHDSTDEPLRTTLHHVHLPKLAHTGVVVWDRDDLWIEPGPNYEAATLFRRRLDTARSQTPGVVSQ
;
A
#
# COMPACT_ATOMS: atom_id res chain seq x y z
N MET A 1 31.60 -9.55 27.88
CA MET A 1 30.81 -10.80 27.72
C MET A 1 29.42 -10.51 28.24
N LEU A 2 28.47 -10.17 27.36
CA LEU A 2 27.07 -9.91 27.70
C LEU A 2 26.24 -11.01 27.05
N ALA A 3 25.42 -11.67 27.86
CA ALA A 3 24.60 -12.81 27.46
C ALA A 3 23.27 -12.33 26.85
N PHE A 4 22.91 -12.92 25.71
CA PHE A 4 21.58 -12.86 25.12
C PHE A 4 20.61 -13.59 26.06
N LEU A 5 19.58 -12.90 26.55
CA LEU A 5 18.44 -13.52 27.23
C LEU A 5 17.16 -13.28 26.42
N ASP A 6 16.48 -14.40 26.19
CA ASP A 6 15.04 -14.60 26.03
C ASP A 6 14.33 -14.64 24.67
N GLY A 7 14.96 -14.29 23.54
CA GLY A 7 14.41 -14.68 22.23
C GLY A 7 12.98 -14.20 21.93
N SER A 8 12.50 -13.13 22.57
CA SER A 8 11.23 -12.47 22.20
C SER A 8 11.51 -11.08 21.62
N CYS A 9 11.90 -11.03 20.35
CA CYS A 9 12.08 -9.76 19.63
C CYS A 9 10.71 -9.18 19.21
N ARG A 10 9.88 -8.71 20.16
CA ARG A 10 8.81 -7.75 19.84
C ARG A 10 9.40 -6.35 19.76
N ALA A 11 10.12 -6.07 18.68
CA ALA A 11 10.53 -4.71 18.38
C ALA A 11 9.30 -3.93 17.89
N ARG A 12 8.86 -2.93 18.67
CA ARG A 12 8.05 -1.84 18.10
C ARG A 12 9.00 -1.06 17.19
N ILE A 13 8.89 -1.29 15.88
CA ILE A 13 9.59 -0.45 14.90
C ILE A 13 8.84 0.88 14.88
N ASP A 14 9.47 1.92 15.43
CA ASP A 14 9.01 3.29 15.23
C ASP A 14 9.54 3.85 13.91
N TYR A 15 8.88 4.90 13.42
CA TYR A 15 9.19 5.54 12.14
C TYR A 15 10.63 6.07 12.10
N GLU A 16 11.13 6.54 13.25
CA GLU A 16 12.49 7.06 13.41
C GLU A 16 13.55 5.97 13.21
N THR A 17 13.30 4.74 13.69
CA THR A 17 14.19 3.60 13.47
C THR A 17 14.29 3.23 11.98
N ILE A 18 13.18 3.30 11.23
CA ILE A 18 13.18 3.06 9.78
C ILE A 18 14.02 4.12 9.06
N LEU A 19 13.80 5.40 9.40
CA LEU A 19 14.55 6.50 8.80
C LEU A 19 16.05 6.42 9.12
N SER A 20 16.41 6.06 10.35
CA SER A 20 17.80 5.90 10.77
C SER A 20 18.51 4.77 10.00
N ALA A 21 17.84 3.63 9.81
CA ALA A 21 18.37 2.52 9.02
C ALA A 21 18.55 2.88 7.52
N LEU A 22 17.70 3.76 6.98
CA LEU A 22 17.84 4.27 5.62
C LEU A 22 19.01 5.27 5.47
N HIS A 23 19.41 5.97 6.55
CA HIS A 23 20.47 6.99 6.50
C HIS A 23 21.91 6.43 6.49
N ASP A 24 22.14 5.17 6.88
CA ASP A 24 23.47 4.53 6.83
C ASP A 24 23.82 3.97 5.44
N SER A 25 22.90 4.11 4.48
CA SER A 25 23.11 3.73 3.08
C SER A 25 23.66 4.92 2.30
N THR A 26 24.92 4.87 1.87
CA THR A 26 25.49 5.82 0.89
C THR A 26 24.97 5.57 -0.53
N ASP A 27 23.68 5.25 -0.64
CA ASP A 27 23.00 5.08 -1.93
C ASP A 27 22.55 6.46 -2.41
N GLU A 28 23.05 6.87 -3.58
CA GLU A 28 22.44 7.95 -4.34
C GLU A 28 20.93 7.66 -4.48
N PRO A 29 20.03 8.61 -4.17
CA PRO A 29 18.61 8.35 -4.20
C PRO A 29 18.20 7.96 -5.63
N LEU A 30 17.89 6.68 -5.81
CA LEU A 30 17.39 6.16 -7.08
C LEU A 30 16.03 6.80 -7.35
N ARG A 31 16.00 7.80 -8.25
CA ARG A 31 14.76 8.43 -8.69
C ARG A 31 13.98 7.43 -9.55
N THR A 32 12.97 6.81 -8.96
CA THR A 32 12.00 5.97 -9.67
C THR A 32 10.66 6.72 -9.78
N THR A 33 9.95 6.51 -10.89
CA THR A 33 8.63 7.12 -11.12
C THR A 33 7.59 6.03 -11.31
N LEU A 34 6.51 6.09 -10.54
CA LEU A 34 5.41 5.14 -10.66
C LEU A 34 4.45 5.60 -11.76
N HIS A 35 4.49 4.95 -12.91
CA HIS A 35 3.56 5.22 -14.01
C HIS A 35 2.27 4.41 -13.84
N HIS A 36 1.21 5.06 -13.38
CA HIS A 36 -0.09 4.41 -13.23
C HIS A 36 -0.74 4.12 -14.59
N VAL A 37 -0.73 2.85 -15.02
CA VAL A 37 -1.38 2.41 -16.28
C VAL A 37 -2.90 2.25 -16.17
N HIS A 38 -3.42 2.12 -14.96
CA HIS A 38 -4.85 1.87 -14.71
C HIS A 38 -5.65 3.12 -14.34
N LEU A 39 -5.04 4.09 -13.64
CA LEU A 39 -5.72 5.35 -13.31
C LEU A 39 -6.24 6.10 -14.55
N PRO A 40 -5.51 6.23 -15.67
CA PRO A 40 -6.05 6.86 -16.86
C PRO A 40 -7.31 6.15 -17.39
N LYS A 41 -7.33 4.81 -17.32
CA LYS A 41 -8.46 4.00 -17.79
C LYS A 41 -9.68 4.17 -16.89
N LEU A 42 -9.49 4.25 -15.57
CA LEU A 42 -10.56 4.49 -14.60
C LEU A 42 -11.08 5.92 -14.65
N ALA A 43 -10.21 6.89 -14.94
CA ALA A 43 -10.59 8.27 -15.17
C ALA A 43 -11.44 8.40 -16.46
N HIS A 44 -11.05 7.69 -17.51
CA HIS A 44 -11.80 7.65 -18.77
C HIS A 44 -13.24 7.12 -18.60
N THR A 45 -13.48 6.19 -17.67
CA THR A 45 -14.82 5.66 -17.37
C THR A 45 -15.60 6.49 -16.33
N GLY A 46 -15.00 7.57 -15.82
CA GLY A 46 -15.59 8.44 -14.81
C GLY A 46 -15.67 7.83 -13.41
N VAL A 47 -14.96 6.73 -13.16
CA VAL A 47 -14.95 6.06 -11.84
C VAL A 47 -14.12 6.85 -10.85
N VAL A 48 -13.03 7.47 -11.30
CA VAL A 48 -12.19 8.38 -10.51
C VAL A 48 -11.97 9.68 -11.27
N VAL A 49 -11.67 10.75 -10.56
CA VAL A 49 -10.93 11.89 -11.10
C VAL A 49 -9.49 11.74 -10.61
N TRP A 50 -8.54 11.95 -11.51
CA TRP A 50 -7.12 11.73 -11.24
C TRP A 50 -6.30 12.88 -11.78
N ASP A 51 -5.48 13.46 -10.91
CA ASP A 51 -4.42 14.40 -11.25
C ASP A 51 -3.07 13.66 -11.23
N ARG A 52 -2.38 13.66 -12.38
CA ARG A 52 -1.07 13.01 -12.51
C ARG A 52 0.03 13.83 -11.86
N ASP A 53 -0.05 15.15 -11.93
CA ASP A 53 1.04 16.04 -11.57
C ASP A 53 1.05 16.25 -10.05
N ASP A 54 -0.13 16.38 -9.45
CA ASP A 54 -0.31 16.49 -7.99
C ASP A 54 -0.46 15.13 -7.29
N LEU A 55 -0.44 14.02 -8.04
CA LEU A 55 -0.63 12.64 -7.54
C LEU A 55 -1.91 12.48 -6.70
N TRP A 56 -2.96 13.21 -7.08
CA TRP A 56 -4.23 13.27 -6.36
C TRP A 56 -5.30 12.41 -7.05
N ILE A 57 -6.16 11.75 -6.26
CA ILE A 57 -7.25 10.91 -6.76
C ILE A 57 -8.49 11.11 -5.91
N GLU A 58 -9.65 11.30 -6.54
CA GLU A 58 -10.95 11.40 -5.89
C GLU A 58 -12.02 10.55 -6.60
N PRO A 59 -13.13 10.22 -5.92
CA PRO A 59 -14.26 9.55 -6.55
C PRO A 59 -14.84 10.36 -7.71
N GLY A 60 -14.99 9.72 -8.87
CA GLY A 60 -15.62 10.33 -10.03
C GLY A 60 -17.15 10.21 -10.01
N PRO A 61 -17.84 10.85 -10.96
CA PRO A 61 -19.30 10.83 -11.04
C PRO A 61 -19.90 9.42 -11.20
N ASN A 62 -19.12 8.47 -11.72
CA ASN A 62 -19.52 7.08 -11.91
C ASN A 62 -18.93 6.13 -10.82
N TYR A 63 -18.48 6.67 -9.69
CA TYR A 63 -17.86 5.87 -8.62
C TYR A 63 -18.80 4.79 -8.07
N GLU A 64 -20.09 5.09 -7.97
CA GLU A 64 -21.14 4.17 -7.51
C GLU A 64 -21.10 2.82 -8.27
N ALA A 65 -20.86 2.83 -9.58
CA ALA A 65 -20.79 1.60 -10.38
C ALA A 65 -19.66 0.65 -9.93
N ALA A 66 -18.54 1.20 -9.44
CA ALA A 66 -17.43 0.40 -8.92
C ALA A 66 -17.71 -0.17 -7.51
N THR A 67 -18.65 0.39 -6.76
CA THR A 67 -18.93 -0.04 -5.39
C THR A 67 -19.52 -1.44 -5.31
N LEU A 68 -20.27 -1.88 -6.33
CA LEU A 68 -20.81 -3.24 -6.42
C LEU A 68 -19.68 -4.28 -6.50
N PHE A 69 -18.68 -4.02 -7.34
CA PHE A 69 -17.49 -4.86 -7.43
C PHE A 69 -16.69 -4.84 -6.11
N ARG A 70 -16.53 -3.66 -5.50
CA ARG A 70 -15.86 -3.54 -4.19
C ARG A 70 -16.54 -4.40 -3.12
N ARG A 71 -17.87 -4.29 -2.96
CA ARG A 71 -18.64 -5.08 -1.99
C ARG A 71 -18.48 -6.57 -2.20
N ARG A 72 -18.46 -7.02 -3.45
CA ARG A 72 -18.24 -8.43 -3.80
C ARG A 72 -16.84 -8.90 -3.38
N LEU A 73 -15.81 -8.08 -3.64
CA LEU A 73 -14.44 -8.37 -3.23
C LEU A 73 -14.28 -8.40 -1.70
N ASP A 74 -14.91 -7.49 -0.99
CA ASP A 74 -14.88 -7.46 0.49
C ASP A 74 -15.54 -8.73 1.07
N THR A 75 -16.66 -9.14 0.48
CA THR A 75 -17.34 -10.38 0.83
C THR A 75 -16.44 -11.59 0.59
N ALA A 76 -15.83 -11.69 -0.58
CA ALA A 76 -14.89 -12.77 -0.90
C ALA A 76 -13.68 -12.80 0.04
N ARG A 77 -13.09 -11.62 0.36
CA ARG A 77 -11.98 -11.49 1.32
C ARG A 77 -12.36 -11.99 2.70
N SER A 78 -13.57 -11.66 3.18
CA SER A 78 -14.07 -12.13 4.49
C SER A 78 -14.33 -13.63 4.56
N GLN A 79 -14.50 -14.29 3.41
CA GLN A 79 -14.76 -15.73 3.31
C GLN A 79 -13.49 -16.57 3.11
N THR A 80 -12.33 -15.94 2.89
CA THR A 80 -11.05 -16.67 2.81
C THR A 80 -10.77 -17.30 4.17
N PRO A 81 -10.79 -18.62 4.33
CA PRO A 81 -10.34 -19.26 5.55
C PRO A 81 -8.87 -18.88 5.71
N GLY A 82 -8.47 -18.44 6.91
CA GLY A 82 -7.05 -18.24 7.21
C GLY A 82 -6.30 -19.48 6.77
N VAL A 83 -5.33 -19.32 5.87
CA VAL A 83 -4.48 -20.43 5.42
C VAL A 83 -3.77 -20.93 6.68
N VAL A 84 -4.30 -22.01 7.25
CA VAL A 84 -3.64 -22.76 8.32
C VAL A 84 -2.47 -23.45 7.63
N SER A 85 -1.29 -22.86 7.74
CA SER A 85 -0.04 -23.51 7.40
C SER A 85 0.09 -24.76 8.27
N GLN A 86 0.13 -25.93 7.64
CA GLN A 86 0.58 -27.17 8.25
C GLN A 86 2.11 -27.20 8.32
#